data_AF-A0AB38VTB1-F1
#
_entry.id   AF-A0AB38VTB1-F1
#
_cell.length_a   1.000
_cell.length_b   1.000
_cell.length_c   1.000
_cell.angle_alpha   90.00
_cell.angle_beta   90.00
_cell.angle_gamma   90.00
#
_symmetry.space_group_name_H-M   'P 1'
#
loop_
_entity.id
_entity.type
_entity.pdbx_description
1 polymer ?
#
loop_
_entity_poly.entity_id
_entity_poly.type
_entity_poly.pdbx_seq_one_letter_code
_entity_poly.pdbx_strand_id
1 'polypeptide(L)'
;MGLSDDEMRIIVNKWRDANQHIVDYWYAIDDAAKHTITTGETTKVRNITMRIDAGMLLVTLPSGRSLVYPKAGIGTNRFGNETITFYGVGMNRKFNQLETYGGKLVENITQAVARDLLAHSITTLEKQATPSSCTSTTKPSSKPT
;
A
#
# COMPACT_ATOMS: atom_id res chain seq x y z
N MET A 1 9.97 23.97 9.79
CA MET A 1 10.01 25.13 8.86
C MET A 1 9.62 26.36 9.67
N GLY A 2 10.24 27.51 9.45
CA GLY A 2 9.99 28.75 10.21
C GLY A 2 8.73 29.51 9.78
N LEU A 3 7.64 28.81 9.47
CA LEU A 3 6.35 29.38 9.08
C LEU A 3 5.38 29.33 10.25
N SER A 4 4.48 30.31 10.34
CA SER A 4 3.36 30.26 11.29
C SER A 4 2.34 29.18 10.90
N ASP A 5 1.55 28.72 11.88
CA ASP A 5 0.51 27.70 11.64
C ASP A 5 -0.53 28.16 10.60
N ASP A 6 -0.85 29.46 10.57
CA ASP A 6 -1.80 30.03 9.62
C ASP A 6 -1.24 30.03 8.18
N GLU A 7 0.02 30.41 8.01
CA GLU A 7 0.70 30.35 6.71
C GLU A 7 0.80 28.91 6.20
N MET A 8 1.08 27.95 7.09
CA MET A 8 1.11 26.53 6.75
C MET A 8 -0.26 26.04 6.27
N ARG A 9 -1.34 26.41 6.96
CA ARG A 9 -2.72 26.07 6.56
C ARG A 9 -3.07 26.62 5.18
N ILE A 10 -2.69 27.86 4.89
CA ILE A 10 -2.93 28.47 3.58
C ILE A 10 -2.23 27.69 2.48
N ILE A 11 -0.96 27.31 2.67
CA ILE A 11 -0.20 26.54 1.68
C ILE A 11 -0.83 25.16 1.46
N VAL A 12 -1.20 24.47 2.55
CA VAL A 12 -1.86 23.16 2.48
C VAL A 12 -3.18 23.26 1.71
N ASN A 13 -4.02 24.26 2.02
CA ASN A 13 -5.30 24.44 1.36
C ASN A 13 -5.12 24.77 -0.13
N LYS A 14 -4.22 25.70 -0.47
CA LYS A 14 -3.91 26.03 -1.87
C LYS A 14 -3.44 24.82 -2.66
N TRP A 15 -2.61 23.96 -2.06
CA TRP A 15 -2.19 22.73 -2.73
C TRP A 15 -3.36 21.77 -2.93
N ARG A 16 -4.23 21.60 -1.93
CA ARG A 16 -5.43 20.74 -2.04
C ARG A 16 -6.37 21.24 -3.13
N ASP A 17 -6.60 22.56 -3.20
CA ASP A 17 -7.46 23.19 -4.21
C ASP A 17 -6.90 23.02 -5.63
N ALA A 18 -5.57 23.08 -5.78
CA ALA A 18 -4.91 22.85 -7.06
C ALA A 18 -4.85 21.36 -7.46
N ASN A 19 -5.00 20.43 -6.52
CA ASN A 19 -4.79 18.99 -6.72
C ASN A 19 -6.02 18.16 -6.33
N GLN A 20 -7.21 18.60 -6.75
CA GLN A 20 -8.49 17.99 -6.37
C GLN A 20 -8.54 16.48 -6.63
N HIS A 21 -8.06 16.01 -7.79
CA HIS A 21 -8.06 14.58 -8.10
C HIS A 21 -7.26 13.71 -7.11
N ILE A 22 -6.22 14.27 -6.48
CA ILE A 22 -5.43 13.55 -5.47
C ILE A 22 -6.21 13.51 -4.16
N VAL A 23 -6.81 14.64 -3.78
CA VAL A 23 -7.64 14.77 -2.58
C VAL A 23 -8.87 13.86 -2.66
N ASP A 24 -9.56 13.85 -3.80
CA ASP A 24 -10.70 12.98 -4.08
C ASP A 24 -10.31 11.51 -3.96
N TYR A 25 -9.11 11.15 -4.44
CA TYR A 25 -8.62 9.78 -4.32
C TYR A 25 -8.38 9.38 -2.85
N TRP A 26 -7.91 10.29 -2.00
CA TRP A 26 -7.76 10.02 -0.56
C TRP A 26 -9.11 9.75 0.10
N TYR A 27 -10.13 10.55 -0.22
CA TYR A 27 -11.49 10.36 0.30
C TYR A 27 -12.13 9.07 -0.24
N ALA A 28 -12.02 8.81 -1.53
CA ALA A 28 -12.54 7.57 -2.13
C ALA A 28 -11.93 6.31 -1.49
N ILE A 29 -10.64 6.34 -1.14
CA ILE A 29 -9.98 5.23 -0.43
C ILE A 29 -10.47 5.14 1.02
N ASP A 30 -10.65 6.26 1.72
CA ASP A 30 -11.20 6.27 3.09
C ASP A 30 -12.61 5.67 3.14
N ASP A 31 -13.49 6.16 2.27
CA ASP A 31 -14.90 5.75 2.20
C ASP A 31 -15.01 4.28 1.83
N ALA A 32 -14.26 3.82 0.82
CA ALA A 32 -14.30 2.43 0.40
C ALA A 32 -13.70 1.49 1.47
N ALA A 33 -12.63 1.90 2.17
CA ALA A 33 -12.09 1.12 3.28
C ALA A 33 -13.09 1.01 4.44
N LYS A 34 -13.73 2.12 4.82
CA LYS A 34 -14.77 2.14 5.85
C LYS A 34 -15.97 1.28 5.46
N HIS A 35 -16.47 1.42 4.22
CA HIS A 35 -17.56 0.60 3.69
C HIS A 35 -17.22 -0.88 3.77
N THR A 36 -16.03 -1.28 3.31
CA THR A 36 -15.58 -2.68 3.36
C THR A 36 -15.45 -3.20 4.78
N ILE A 37 -14.93 -2.40 5.73
CA ILE A 37 -14.84 -2.81 7.14
C ILE A 37 -16.23 -3.00 7.76
N THR A 38 -17.16 -2.08 7.48
CA THR A 38 -18.50 -2.08 8.10
C THR A 38 -19.41 -3.16 7.51
N THR A 39 -19.40 -3.33 6.19
CA THR A 39 -20.33 -4.23 5.48
C THR A 39 -19.74 -5.61 5.20
N GLY A 40 -18.40 -5.73 5.19
CA GLY A 40 -17.70 -6.91 4.70
C GLY A 40 -17.67 -7.02 3.18
N GLU A 41 -18.33 -6.13 2.44
CA GLU A 41 -18.35 -6.15 0.99
C GLU A 41 -17.00 -5.75 0.40
N THR A 42 -16.61 -6.44 -0.68
CA THR A 42 -15.39 -6.10 -1.41
C THR A 42 -15.63 -4.81 -2.20
N THR A 43 -14.81 -3.80 -1.97
CA THR A 43 -14.84 -2.54 -2.72
C THR A 43 -13.63 -2.43 -3.64
N LYS A 44 -13.79 -1.65 -4.71
CA LYS A 44 -12.70 -1.39 -5.66
C LYS A 44 -12.65 0.09 -5.99
N VAL A 45 -11.47 0.68 -5.82
CA VAL A 45 -11.17 2.06 -6.19
C VAL A 45 -10.03 2.04 -7.20
N ARG A 46 -10.35 2.34 -8.46
CA ARG A 46 -9.40 2.23 -9.59
C ARG A 46 -8.76 0.83 -9.64
N ASN A 47 -7.45 0.73 -9.41
CA ASN A 47 -6.68 -0.51 -9.44
C ASN A 47 -6.44 -1.11 -8.05
N ILE A 48 -7.10 -0.59 -7.02
CA ILE A 48 -7.00 -1.06 -5.64
C ILE A 48 -8.29 -1.78 -5.26
N THR A 49 -8.17 -3.01 -4.76
CA THR A 49 -9.30 -3.80 -4.26
C THR A 49 -9.17 -3.93 -2.75
N MET A 50 -10.25 -3.69 -2.01
CA MET A 50 -10.30 -3.81 -0.56
C MET A 50 -11.31 -4.87 -0.17
N ARG A 51 -10.90 -5.81 0.68
CA ARG A 51 -11.77 -6.87 1.19
C ARG A 51 -11.46 -7.18 2.64
N ILE A 52 -12.45 -7.69 3.37
CA ILE A 52 -12.23 -8.29 4.68
C ILE A 52 -11.99 -9.78 4.52
N ASP A 53 -10.98 -10.29 5.23
CA ASP A 53 -10.69 -11.71 5.34
C ASP A 53 -10.29 -12.04 6.78
N ALA A 54 -11.01 -12.95 7.44
CA ALA A 54 -10.81 -13.31 8.85
C ALA A 54 -10.63 -12.11 9.81
N GLY A 55 -11.40 -11.02 9.60
CA GLY A 55 -11.33 -9.80 10.42
C GLY A 55 -10.12 -8.90 10.12
N MET A 56 -9.42 -9.15 9.01
CA MET A 56 -8.31 -8.32 8.53
C MET A 56 -8.75 -7.57 7.27
N LEU A 57 -8.42 -6.29 7.18
CA LEU A 57 -8.56 -5.53 5.94
C LEU A 57 -7.37 -5.83 5.04
N LEU A 58 -7.66 -6.38 3.86
CA LEU A 58 -6.69 -6.63 2.80
C LEU A 58 -6.88 -5.59 1.72
N VAL A 59 -5.82 -4.83 1.44
CA VAL A 59 -5.75 -3.85 0.36
C VAL A 59 -4.86 -4.42 -0.75
N THR A 60 -5.48 -5.00 -1.77
CA THR A 60 -4.80 -5.62 -2.91
C THR A 60 -4.36 -4.55 -3.92
N LEU A 61 -3.07 -4.58 -4.22
CA LEU A 61 -2.37 -3.68 -5.15
C LEU A 61 -2.49 -4.19 -6.59
N PRO A 62 -2.14 -3.37 -7.60
CA PRO A 62 -2.16 -3.80 -9.01
C PRO A 62 -1.21 -4.98 -9.30
N SER A 63 -0.17 -5.15 -8.48
CA SER A 63 0.76 -6.29 -8.54
C SER A 63 0.15 -7.61 -8.05
N GLY A 64 -1.05 -7.59 -7.48
CA GLY A 64 -1.69 -8.73 -6.80
C GLY A 64 -1.26 -8.93 -5.35
N ARG A 65 -0.16 -8.28 -4.91
CA ARG A 65 0.25 -8.27 -3.50
C ARG A 65 -0.76 -7.48 -2.67
N SER A 66 -0.98 -7.88 -1.41
CA SER A 66 -1.88 -7.17 -0.50
C SER A 66 -1.13 -6.55 0.68
N LEU A 67 -1.53 -5.33 1.05
CA LEU A 67 -1.26 -4.78 2.38
C LEU A 67 -2.31 -5.32 3.35
N VAL A 68 -1.89 -5.69 4.56
CA VAL A 68 -2.76 -6.34 5.55
C VAL A 68 -2.84 -5.48 6.79
N TYR A 69 -4.07 -5.20 7.22
CA TYR A 69 -4.39 -4.45 8.44
C TYR A 69 -5.15 -5.39 9.38
N PRO A 70 -4.46 -6.01 10.37
CA PRO A 70 -5.06 -6.98 11.25
C PRO A 70 -6.11 -6.38 12.18
N LYS A 71 -7.18 -7.13 12.47
CA LYS A 71 -8.27 -6.69 13.37
C LYS A 71 -8.76 -5.28 13.02
N ALA A 72 -9.03 -5.08 11.72
CA ALA A 72 -9.48 -3.79 11.23
C ALA A 72 -10.91 -3.52 11.70
N GLY A 73 -11.18 -2.29 12.11
CA GLY A 73 -12.49 -1.89 12.64
C GLY A 73 -12.70 -0.38 12.57
N ILE A 74 -13.93 0.04 12.76
CA ILE A 74 -14.28 1.46 12.89
C ILE A 74 -14.15 1.85 14.37
N GLY A 75 -13.46 2.96 14.62
CA GLY A 75 -13.31 3.54 15.95
C GLY A 75 -13.44 5.06 15.90
N THR A 76 -13.11 5.69 17.02
CA THR A 76 -13.13 7.15 17.15
C THR A 76 -11.71 7.63 17.38
N ASN A 77 -11.27 8.62 16.59
CA ASN A 77 -9.95 9.22 16.78
C ASN A 77 -9.93 10.12 18.02
N ARG A 78 -8.72 10.56 18.40
CA ARG A 78 -8.51 11.51 19.51
C ARG A 78 -9.30 12.83 19.42
N PHE A 79 -9.85 13.16 18.25
CA PHE A 79 -10.62 14.38 17.99
C PHE A 79 -12.14 14.14 17.94
N GLY A 80 -12.60 12.92 18.26
CA GLY A 80 -14.02 12.58 18.28
C GLY A 80 -14.61 12.18 16.93
N ASN A 81 -13.81 12.11 15.87
CA ASN A 81 -14.28 11.75 14.53
C ASN A 81 -14.10 10.25 14.27
N GLU A 82 -14.94 9.70 13.40
CA GLU A 82 -14.82 8.32 12.95
C GLU A 82 -13.48 8.09 12.23
N THR A 83 -12.79 7.00 12.58
CA THR A 83 -11.50 6.63 12.00
C THR A 83 -11.41 5.12 11.80
N ILE A 84 -10.53 4.70 10.89
CA ILE A 84 -10.19 3.29 10.75
C ILE A 84 -9.18 2.94 11.84
N THR A 85 -9.35 1.78 12.46
CA THR A 85 -8.43 1.24 13.45
C THR A 85 -7.94 -0.15 13.04
N PHE A 86 -6.74 -0.51 13.46
CA PHE A 86 -6.16 -1.83 13.22
C PHE A 86 -5.10 -2.14 14.28
N TYR A 87 -4.71 -3.40 14.44
CA TYR A 87 -3.63 -3.80 15.33
C TYR A 87 -2.30 -3.79 14.61
N GLY A 88 -1.31 -3.12 15.21
CA GLY A 88 0.04 -3.06 14.69
C GLY A 88 1.05 -2.70 15.76
N VAL A 89 2.32 -2.63 15.36
CA VAL A 89 3.40 -2.23 16.25
C VAL A 89 3.44 -0.70 16.33
N GLY A 90 3.10 -0.15 17.48
CA GLY A 90 3.17 1.29 17.73
C GLY A 90 4.60 1.78 17.97
N MET A 91 4.73 3.08 18.23
CA MET A 91 6.03 3.74 18.48
C MET A 91 6.79 3.12 19.67
N ASN A 92 6.08 2.59 20.66
CA ASN A 92 6.64 1.91 21.83
C ASN A 92 7.11 0.47 21.53
N ARG A 93 7.12 0.04 20.27
CA ARG A 93 7.43 -1.33 19.82
C ARG A 93 6.53 -2.42 20.40
N LYS A 94 5.36 -2.04 20.94
CA LYS A 94 4.35 -2.99 21.43
C LYS A 94 3.22 -3.07 20.40
N PHE A 95 2.52 -4.20 20.40
CA PHE A 95 1.26 -4.31 19.68
C PHE A 95 0.19 -3.50 20.39
N ASN A 96 -0.44 -2.60 19.66
CA ASN A 96 -1.57 -1.82 20.12
C ASN A 96 -2.52 -1.53 18.96
N GLN A 97 -3.71 -1.06 19.30
CA GLN A 97 -4.62 -0.52 18.32
C GLN A 97 -4.07 0.83 17.83
N LEU A 98 -4.01 0.99 16.52
CA LEU A 98 -3.54 2.16 15.81
C LEU A 98 -4.67 2.76 15.00
N GLU A 99 -4.68 4.09 14.90
CA GLU A 99 -5.60 4.85 14.05
C GLU A 99 -4.97 5.04 12.66
N THR A 100 -5.79 4.95 11.61
CA THR A 100 -5.43 5.33 10.25
C THR A 100 -6.62 5.99 9.55
N TYR A 101 -6.34 6.65 8.45
CA TYR A 101 -7.30 7.35 7.59
C TYR A 101 -6.84 7.25 6.14
N GLY A 102 -7.71 7.61 5.19
CA GLY A 102 -7.48 7.47 3.75
C GLY A 102 -6.14 8.01 3.27
N GLY A 103 -5.72 9.20 3.73
CA GLY A 103 -4.41 9.76 3.38
C GLY A 103 -3.23 8.85 3.78
N LYS A 104 -3.27 8.24 4.97
CA LYS A 104 -2.22 7.32 5.43
C LYS A 104 -2.28 5.97 4.69
N LEU A 105 -3.48 5.50 4.34
CA LEU A 105 -3.64 4.32 3.48
C LEU A 105 -3.03 4.58 2.09
N VAL A 106 -3.32 5.73 1.48
CA VAL A 106 -2.78 6.11 0.17
C VAL A 106 -1.27 6.29 0.20
N GLU A 107 -0.70 6.83 1.28
CA GLU A 107 0.75 6.86 1.50
C GLU A 107 1.35 5.44 1.42
N ASN A 108 0.78 4.50 2.19
CA ASN A 108 1.26 3.11 2.21
C ASN A 108 1.09 2.42 0.85
N ILE A 109 -0.05 2.62 0.17
CA ILE A 109 -0.31 2.09 -1.18
C ILE A 109 0.74 2.61 -2.16
N THR A 110 1.00 3.93 -2.15
CA THR A 110 1.98 4.57 -3.04
C THR A 110 3.38 3.99 -2.82
N GLN A 111 3.84 3.92 -1.57
CA GLN A 111 5.13 3.32 -1.22
C GLN A 111 5.23 1.86 -1.66
N ALA A 112 4.15 1.09 -1.46
CA ALA A 112 4.10 -0.32 -1.80
C ALA A 112 4.15 -0.57 -3.31
N VAL A 113 3.41 0.23 -4.11
CA VAL A 113 3.46 0.16 -5.57
C VAL A 113 4.84 0.56 -6.10
N ALA A 114 5.44 1.62 -5.56
CA ALA A 114 6.80 2.04 -5.93
C ALA A 114 7.82 0.92 -5.67
N ARG A 115 7.72 0.22 -4.53
CA ARG A 115 8.55 -0.94 -4.21
C ARG A 115 8.37 -2.06 -5.24
N ASP A 116 7.12 -2.35 -5.63
CA ASP A 116 6.84 -3.44 -6.57
C ASP A 116 7.41 -3.14 -7.97
N LEU A 117 7.33 -1.88 -8.42
CA LEU A 117 7.94 -1.44 -9.69
C LEU A 117 9.47 -1.54 -9.65
N LEU A 118 10.09 -1.12 -8.55
CA LEU A 118 11.54 -1.19 -8.38
C LEU A 118 12.01 -2.66 -8.39
N ALA A 119 11.35 -3.52 -7.63
CA ALA A 119 11.66 -4.95 -7.60
C ALA A 119 11.53 -5.59 -8.99
N HIS A 120 10.46 -5.27 -9.71
CA HIS A 120 10.25 -5.74 -11.09
C HIS A 120 11.40 -5.31 -12.02
N SER A 121 11.84 -4.06 -11.90
CA SER A 121 12.93 -3.51 -12.72
C SER A 121 14.26 -4.21 -12.43
N ILE A 122 14.61 -4.39 -11.15
CA ILE A 122 15.84 -5.08 -10.74
C ILE A 122 15.86 -6.51 -11.27
N THR A 123 14.80 -7.28 -11.06
CA THR A 123 14.71 -8.67 -11.54
C THR A 123 14.78 -8.77 -13.06
N THR A 124 14.24 -7.79 -13.78
CA THR A 124 14.30 -7.76 -15.25
C THR A 124 15.71 -7.50 -15.74
N LEU A 125 16.43 -6.56 -15.12
CA LEU A 125 17.82 -6.25 -15.46
C LEU A 125 18.75 -7.43 -15.15
N GLU A 126 18.58 -8.10 -14.01
CA GLU A 126 19.38 -9.28 -13.65
C GLU A 126 19.23 -10.41 -14.68
N LYS A 127 18.00 -10.69 -15.13
CA LYS A 127 17.74 -11.70 -16.18
C LYS A 127 18.38 -11.37 -17.52
N GLN A 128 18.49 -10.08 -17.85
CA GLN A 128 19.16 -9.64 -19.08
C GLN A 128 20.69 -9.63 -18.92
N ALA A 129 21.19 -9.39 -17.71
CA ALA A 129 22.61 -9.33 -17.39
C ALA A 129 23.26 -10.71 -17.19
N THR A 130 22.49 -11.78 -16.95
CA THR A 130 23.02 -13.15 -17.02
C THR A 130 23.31 -13.51 -18.48
N PRO A 131 24.60 -13.63 -18.88
CA PRO A 131 24.91 -13.95 -20.27
C PRO A 131 24.52 -15.40 -20.55
N SER A 132 23.94 -15.62 -21.74
CA SER A 132 23.59 -16.91 -22.33
C SER A 132 24.78 -17.87 -22.53
N SER A 133 25.95 -17.60 -21.94
CA SER A 133 27.22 -18.30 -22.17
C SER A 133 27.45 -19.52 -21.28
N CYS A 134 26.47 -19.96 -20.49
CA CYS A 134 26.59 -21.21 -19.71
C CYS A 134 25.69 -22.33 -20.25
N THR A 135 25.69 -22.53 -21.58
CA THR A 135 25.09 -23.73 -22.21
C THR A 135 25.94 -24.24 -23.37
N SER A 136 27.18 -24.66 -23.11
CA SER A 136 27.85 -25.61 -24.02
C SER A 136 29.06 -26.28 -23.37
N THR A 137 28.89 -27.53 -22.94
CA THR A 137 29.89 -28.57 -23.24
C THR A 137 29.18 -29.91 -23.35
N THR A 138 28.75 -30.21 -24.57
CA THR A 138 28.54 -31.57 -25.07
C THR A 138 29.76 -32.44 -24.75
N LYS A 139 29.57 -33.52 -24.00
CA LYS A 139 30.58 -34.58 -23.83
C LYS A 139 30.41 -35.57 -24.99
N PRO A 140 31.39 -35.75 -25.90
CA PRO A 140 31.28 -36.75 -26.95
C PRO A 140 31.55 -38.15 -26.37
N SER A 141 30.83 -39.12 -26.91
CA SER A 141 30.94 -40.55 -26.62
C SER A 141 32.33 -41.12 -26.92
N SER A 142 32.76 -42.07 -26.10
CA SER A 142 33.60 -43.18 -26.56
C SER A 142 33.28 -44.45 -25.75
N LYS A 143 32.58 -45.40 -26.38
CA LYS A 143 32.68 -46.83 -26.03
C LYS A 143 34.09 -47.32 -26.42
N PRO A 144 34.62 -48.32 -25.73
CA PRO A 144 35.11 -49.48 -26.50
C PRO A 144 34.78 -50.84 -25.86
N THR A 145 34.48 -51.77 -26.76
CA THR A 145 34.62 -53.25 -26.73
C THR A 145 34.41 -54.02 -25.44
#